data_AF-A0ABD5WY46-F1
#
_entry.id   AF-A0ABD5WY46-F1
#
_cell.length_a   1.000
_cell.length_b   1.000
_cell.length_c   1.000
_cell.angle_alpha   90.00
_cell.angle_beta   90.00
_cell.angle_gamma   90.00
#
_symmetry.space_group_name_H-M   'P 1'
#
loop_
_entity.id
_entity.type
_entity.pdbx_description
1 polymer ?
#
loop_
_entity_poly.entity_id
_entity_poly.type
_entity_poly.pdbx_seq_one_letter_code
_entity_poly.pdbx_strand_id
1 'polypeptide(L)'
;MAVDDADDGFHEVIALDDLRAEGRTLTAIDGTPIAVFHHEDEVRAVNNRCPHMGFPLTEGSVEEGVLTCHWHHARFELSCGDTFDPWADDVDTYPVEVRDGTVYVAPEPRRSEPPAAHWRTRLDDGLEQNLRLVLAKSAVGLLDNGVDSTEVVGRGVRFGVRNRADGWSSGLTILVALANRLPDLDDDDRKRALYQGLTEVAGDCAGEPPKFDQEAFDATGTSFDRLLSWFRENVEVRDADGAERVLRTAVAAGYGPEELTELLVTAATDHRYLDTGHAFDFVNKATEALDLVGWDDDERTADVLASLVRGLATAERAEESSSWRQPIDLAAMCDERFDRLDAMVADGEGETWTEPADFTERLLADDPETVFDALEEAIRAGASVEDLASAVSFAAVTRVARFATSNEFADWNTVHHTFTFANAVERAAERTDATALYRGVVDAAVNVYLDRFLNTPPAPTPTGDPDADPETALEELRLAFEQQGQVEQAASAVADFLAADGDPERLKAALGNALLVEDTNFHTFQAYEAACRQADRRDDNAERRTCLVAAARYMAAHYPTRRSREQTFSIAARLLRGERVDGADGGTAADGASVAETDG
;
A
#
# COMPACT_ATOMS: atom_id res chain seq x y z
N MET A 1 -3.35 -26.38 -62.22
CA MET A 1 -3.69 -25.03 -61.75
C MET A 1 -3.60 -25.13 -60.24
N ALA A 2 -2.41 -24.85 -59.71
CA ALA A 2 -2.19 -24.85 -58.27
C ALA A 2 -2.91 -23.63 -57.73
N VAL A 3 -3.90 -23.84 -56.87
CA VAL A 3 -4.48 -22.77 -56.07
C VAL A 3 -3.38 -22.43 -55.07
N ASP A 4 -2.93 -21.20 -55.16
CA ASP A 4 -2.04 -20.56 -54.20
C ASP A 4 -2.86 -20.47 -52.91
N ASP A 5 -2.68 -21.42 -51.98
CA ASP A 5 -3.21 -21.33 -50.61
C ASP A 5 -2.44 -20.18 -49.96
N ALA A 6 -2.97 -18.97 -50.15
CA ALA A 6 -2.70 -17.88 -49.25
C ALA A 6 -3.10 -18.38 -47.86
N ASP A 7 -2.12 -18.49 -46.97
CA ASP A 7 -2.29 -18.80 -45.56
C ASP A 7 -3.39 -17.90 -44.99
N ASP A 8 -4.59 -18.47 -44.86
CA ASP A 8 -5.77 -17.76 -44.37
C ASP A 8 -5.83 -17.76 -42.84
N GLY A 9 -4.76 -18.25 -42.20
CA GLY A 9 -4.58 -18.27 -40.76
C GLY A 9 -5.43 -19.31 -40.06
N PHE A 10 -5.99 -20.31 -40.76
CA PHE A 10 -6.79 -21.36 -40.15
C PHE A 10 -6.02 -22.69 -40.10
N HIS A 11 -6.00 -23.33 -38.93
CA HIS A 11 -5.34 -24.61 -38.72
C HIS A 11 -6.34 -25.75 -38.74
N GLU A 12 -6.02 -26.81 -39.46
CA GLU A 12 -6.79 -28.05 -39.46
C GLU A 12 -6.75 -28.72 -38.08
N VAL A 13 -7.91 -29.11 -37.55
CA VAL A 13 -8.02 -29.70 -36.20
C VAL A 13 -8.51 -31.14 -36.23
N ILE A 14 -9.71 -31.40 -36.77
CA ILE A 14 -10.36 -32.71 -36.72
C ILE A 14 -11.44 -32.81 -37.80
N ALA A 15 -11.76 -34.03 -38.26
CA ALA A 15 -12.95 -34.24 -39.08
C ALA A 15 -14.23 -33.96 -38.28
N LEU A 16 -15.22 -33.32 -38.89
CA LEU A 16 -16.48 -32.96 -38.23
C LEU A 16 -17.24 -34.17 -37.68
N ASP A 17 -17.23 -35.29 -38.42
CA ASP A 17 -17.94 -36.50 -38.01
C ASP A 17 -17.28 -37.18 -36.80
N ASP A 18 -15.96 -37.09 -36.68
CA ASP A 18 -15.23 -37.57 -35.50
C ASP A 18 -15.55 -36.68 -34.28
N LEU A 19 -15.53 -35.35 -34.47
CA LEU A 19 -15.91 -34.43 -33.40
C LEU A 19 -17.36 -34.62 -32.93
N ARG A 20 -18.29 -34.90 -33.85
CA ARG A 20 -19.68 -35.23 -33.51
C ARG A 20 -19.78 -36.50 -32.66
N ALA A 21 -18.95 -37.50 -32.94
CA ALA A 21 -18.94 -38.77 -32.22
C ALA A 21 -18.32 -38.62 -30.83
N GLU A 22 -17.25 -37.84 -30.70
CA GLU A 22 -16.52 -37.65 -29.43
C GLU A 22 -17.11 -36.52 -28.57
N GLY A 23 -17.83 -35.57 -29.17
CA GLY A 23 -18.41 -34.39 -28.54
C GLY A 23 -17.40 -33.25 -28.29
N ARG A 24 -16.11 -33.57 -28.13
CA ARG A 24 -15.03 -32.59 -27.92
C ARG A 24 -13.68 -33.13 -28.36
N THR A 25 -12.74 -32.24 -28.66
CA THR A 25 -11.32 -32.56 -28.85
C THR A 25 -10.40 -31.49 -28.25
N LEU A 26 -9.12 -31.81 -28.08
CA LEU A 26 -8.07 -30.89 -27.64
C LEU A 26 -7.02 -30.80 -28.74
N THR A 27 -6.68 -29.58 -29.14
CA THR A 27 -5.55 -29.30 -30.04
C THR A 27 -4.61 -28.27 -29.44
N ALA A 28 -3.41 -28.14 -30.01
CA ALA A 28 -2.45 -27.11 -29.67
C ALA A 28 -2.06 -26.34 -30.93
N ILE A 29 -2.37 -25.04 -30.96
CA ILE A 29 -2.04 -24.12 -32.06
C ILE A 29 -1.06 -23.10 -31.51
N ASP A 30 0.14 -23.02 -32.08
CA ASP A 30 1.24 -22.14 -31.61
C ASP A 30 1.54 -22.27 -30.11
N GLY A 31 1.38 -23.48 -29.57
CA GLY A 31 1.58 -23.76 -28.14
C GLY A 31 0.39 -23.43 -27.23
N THR A 32 -0.66 -22.79 -27.76
CA THR A 32 -1.90 -22.50 -27.04
C THR A 32 -2.84 -23.71 -27.07
N PRO A 33 -3.24 -24.27 -25.93
CA PRO A 33 -4.18 -25.40 -25.89
C PRO A 33 -5.61 -24.91 -26.14
N ILE A 34 -6.25 -25.43 -27.17
CA ILE A 34 -7.61 -25.03 -27.59
C ILE A 34 -8.54 -26.24 -27.47
N ALA A 35 -9.61 -26.07 -26.70
CA ALA A 35 -10.68 -27.03 -26.56
C ALA A 35 -11.73 -26.76 -27.63
N VAL A 36 -12.04 -27.77 -28.45
CA VAL A 36 -13.07 -27.69 -29.49
C VAL A 36 -14.23 -28.58 -29.10
N PHE A 37 -15.43 -28.02 -29.05
CA PHE A 37 -16.66 -28.69 -28.66
C PHE A 37 -17.63 -28.74 -29.84
N HIS A 38 -18.37 -29.84 -29.96
CA HIS A 38 -19.57 -29.93 -30.79
C HIS A 38 -20.80 -29.99 -29.89
N HIS A 39 -21.62 -28.95 -29.92
CA HIS A 39 -22.81 -28.82 -29.08
C HIS A 39 -23.94 -28.18 -29.91
N GLU A 40 -25.15 -28.73 -29.81
CA GLU A 40 -26.35 -28.21 -30.52
C GLU A 40 -26.14 -28.01 -32.03
N ASP A 41 -25.48 -28.97 -32.69
CA ASP A 41 -25.10 -28.96 -34.12
C ASP A 41 -24.14 -27.82 -34.53
N GLU A 42 -23.51 -27.17 -33.57
CA GLU A 42 -22.50 -26.13 -33.78
C GLU A 42 -21.13 -26.55 -33.25
N VAL A 43 -20.07 -26.02 -33.86
CA VAL A 43 -18.68 -26.22 -33.43
C VAL A 43 -18.17 -24.93 -32.79
N ARG A 44 -17.67 -25.04 -31.56
CA ARG A 44 -17.16 -23.91 -30.76
C ARG A 44 -15.76 -24.22 -30.25
N ALA A 45 -14.87 -23.24 -30.30
CA ALA A 45 -13.49 -23.38 -29.85
C ALA A 45 -13.18 -22.33 -28.77
N VAL A 46 -12.60 -22.76 -27.66
CA VAL A 46 -12.25 -21.93 -26.52
C VAL A 46 -10.85 -22.27 -26.01
N ASN A 47 -10.23 -21.37 -25.26
CA ASN A 47 -8.96 -21.68 -24.59
C ASN A 47 -9.20 -22.83 -23.62
N ASN A 48 -8.41 -23.89 -23.71
CA ASN A 48 -8.59 -25.03 -22.83
C ASN A 48 -8.25 -24.70 -21.37
N ARG A 49 -7.52 -23.62 -21.10
CA ARG A 49 -7.21 -23.21 -19.73
C ARG A 49 -8.36 -22.40 -19.17
N CYS A 50 -9.01 -22.94 -18.13
CA CYS A 50 -10.02 -22.21 -17.39
C CYS A 50 -9.45 -20.87 -16.92
N PRO A 51 -10.08 -19.73 -17.25
CA PRO A 51 -9.56 -18.41 -16.89
C PRO A 51 -9.49 -18.17 -15.38
N HIS A 52 -10.17 -18.97 -14.55
CA HIS A 52 -10.07 -18.90 -13.08
C HIS A 52 -8.70 -19.37 -12.58
N MET A 53 -8.37 -20.66 -12.69
CA MET A 53 -7.11 -21.25 -12.17
C MET A 53 -6.46 -22.25 -13.14
N GLY A 54 -6.73 -22.12 -14.43
CA GLY A 54 -5.98 -22.83 -15.48
C GLY A 54 -6.41 -24.27 -15.77
N PHE A 55 -7.38 -24.82 -15.02
CA PHE A 55 -7.83 -26.21 -15.21
C PHE A 55 -8.29 -26.50 -16.64
N PRO A 56 -8.00 -27.68 -17.20
CA PRO A 56 -8.47 -28.07 -18.53
C PRO A 56 -10.00 -28.05 -18.66
N LEU A 57 -10.54 -27.17 -19.50
CA LEU A 57 -11.97 -27.07 -19.80
C LEU A 57 -12.46 -28.27 -20.61
N THR A 58 -11.59 -28.98 -21.32
CA THR A 58 -11.90 -30.29 -21.89
C THR A 58 -12.22 -31.34 -20.84
N GLU A 59 -11.96 -31.13 -19.55
CA GLU A 59 -12.43 -32.03 -18.47
C GLU A 59 -13.78 -31.58 -17.89
N GLY A 60 -14.28 -30.42 -18.30
CA GLY A 60 -15.58 -29.88 -17.92
C GLY A 60 -16.77 -30.58 -18.57
N SER A 61 -17.96 -30.01 -18.38
CA SER A 61 -19.21 -30.43 -19.03
C SER A 61 -19.81 -29.29 -19.85
N VAL A 62 -20.55 -29.63 -20.91
CA VAL A 62 -21.34 -28.68 -21.69
C VAL A 62 -22.79 -29.12 -21.68
N GLU A 63 -23.67 -28.29 -21.14
CA GLU A 63 -25.12 -28.53 -21.06
C GLU A 63 -25.86 -27.23 -21.40
N GLU A 64 -26.84 -27.28 -22.31
CA GLU A 64 -27.66 -26.13 -22.72
C GLU A 64 -26.83 -24.87 -23.10
N GLY A 65 -25.75 -25.06 -23.84
CA GLY A 65 -24.82 -23.99 -24.23
C GLY A 65 -23.86 -23.52 -23.15
N VAL A 66 -23.90 -24.09 -21.94
CA VAL A 66 -23.06 -23.67 -20.81
C VAL A 66 -21.90 -24.63 -20.59
N LEU A 67 -20.68 -24.13 -20.78
CA LEU A 67 -19.44 -24.83 -20.42
C LEU A 67 -19.14 -24.63 -18.93
N THR A 68 -19.12 -25.71 -18.16
CA THR A 68 -18.81 -25.70 -16.72
C THR A 68 -17.45 -26.34 -16.46
N CYS A 69 -16.53 -25.58 -15.88
CA CYS A 69 -15.24 -26.10 -15.43
C CYS A 69 -15.43 -27.16 -14.34
N HIS A 70 -14.74 -28.30 -14.45
CA HIS A 70 -14.86 -29.39 -13.48
C HIS A 70 -14.32 -29.06 -12.08
N TRP A 71 -13.34 -28.16 -11.99
CA TRP A 71 -12.61 -27.94 -10.73
C TRP A 71 -13.36 -27.04 -9.75
N HIS A 72 -13.60 -25.78 -10.14
CA HIS A 72 -14.23 -24.78 -9.27
C HIS A 72 -15.64 -24.40 -9.75
N HIS A 73 -16.15 -25.06 -10.79
CA HIS A 73 -17.49 -24.84 -11.34
C HIS A 73 -17.73 -23.44 -11.91
N ALA A 74 -16.69 -22.75 -12.37
CA ALA A 74 -16.87 -21.55 -13.19
C ALA A 74 -17.61 -21.92 -14.48
N ARG A 75 -18.63 -21.14 -14.83
CA ARG A 75 -19.50 -21.37 -15.98
C ARG A 75 -19.30 -20.30 -17.04
N PHE A 76 -19.37 -20.70 -18.29
CA PHE A 76 -19.18 -19.85 -19.46
C PHE A 76 -20.25 -20.14 -20.50
N GLU A 77 -20.76 -19.10 -21.15
CA GLU A 77 -21.56 -19.26 -22.36
C GLU A 77 -20.62 -19.71 -23.49
N LEU A 78 -20.86 -20.88 -24.08
CA LEU A 78 -19.89 -21.54 -24.97
C LEU A 78 -19.67 -20.80 -26.30
N SER A 79 -20.65 -20.01 -26.75
CA SER A 79 -20.62 -19.33 -28.05
C SER A 79 -19.78 -18.04 -28.04
N CYS A 80 -19.75 -17.32 -26.90
CA CYS A 80 -19.01 -16.06 -26.73
C CYS A 80 -17.89 -16.12 -25.68
N GLY A 81 -17.97 -17.03 -24.71
CA GLY A 81 -16.98 -17.19 -23.64
C GLY A 81 -17.30 -16.43 -22.36
N ASP A 82 -18.36 -15.61 -22.36
CA ASP A 82 -18.74 -14.76 -21.22
C ASP A 82 -19.03 -15.60 -19.98
N THR A 83 -18.50 -15.18 -18.84
CA THR A 83 -18.69 -15.90 -17.58
C THR A 83 -20.01 -15.55 -16.89
N PHE A 84 -20.63 -16.56 -16.28
CA PHE A 84 -21.73 -16.35 -15.34
C PHE A 84 -21.25 -15.98 -13.93
N ASP A 85 -19.95 -16.13 -13.68
CA ASP A 85 -19.35 -16.21 -12.36
C ASP A 85 -18.21 -15.17 -12.28
N PRO A 86 -18.47 -13.90 -11.89
CA PRO A 86 -17.50 -12.80 -11.98
C PRO A 86 -16.21 -12.96 -11.15
N TRP A 87 -16.13 -13.99 -10.29
CA TRP A 87 -14.89 -14.40 -9.62
C TRP A 87 -13.92 -15.16 -10.55
N ALA A 88 -14.39 -15.57 -11.73
CA ALA A 88 -13.60 -16.01 -12.87
C ALA A 88 -13.49 -14.88 -13.92
N ASP A 89 -12.68 -15.08 -14.96
CA ASP A 89 -12.64 -14.20 -16.13
C ASP A 89 -13.42 -14.83 -17.29
N ASP A 90 -13.69 -14.08 -18.35
CA ASP A 90 -14.22 -14.66 -19.59
C ASP A 90 -13.19 -15.60 -20.23
N VAL A 91 -13.67 -16.66 -20.91
CA VAL A 91 -12.78 -17.57 -21.63
C VAL A 91 -12.57 -17.09 -23.06
N ASP A 92 -11.31 -16.93 -23.48
CA ASP A 92 -10.96 -16.60 -24.87
C ASP A 92 -11.62 -17.62 -25.84
N THR A 93 -12.39 -17.13 -26.82
CA THR A 93 -13.02 -17.95 -27.88
C THR A 93 -12.31 -17.77 -29.21
N TYR A 94 -12.27 -18.81 -30.04
CA TYR A 94 -11.52 -18.82 -31.30
C TYR A 94 -12.45 -18.96 -32.51
N PRO A 95 -12.21 -18.23 -33.62
CA PRO A 95 -12.96 -18.44 -34.85
C PRO A 95 -12.83 -19.88 -35.35
N VAL A 96 -13.97 -20.47 -35.72
CA VAL A 96 -14.05 -21.82 -36.28
C VAL A 96 -14.67 -21.79 -37.66
N GLU A 97 -14.12 -22.56 -38.59
CA GLU A 97 -14.71 -22.83 -39.90
C GLU A 97 -14.79 -24.34 -40.17
N VAL A 98 -15.85 -24.77 -40.87
CA VAL A 98 -15.96 -26.13 -41.38
C VAL A 98 -15.82 -26.08 -42.90
N ARG A 99 -14.78 -26.73 -43.42
CA ARG A 99 -14.47 -26.77 -44.86
C ARG A 99 -14.43 -28.21 -45.31
N ASP A 100 -15.27 -28.57 -46.27
CA ASP A 100 -15.35 -29.92 -46.85
C ASP A 100 -15.42 -31.07 -45.82
N GLY A 101 -16.07 -30.84 -44.67
CA GLY A 101 -16.23 -31.83 -43.60
C GLY A 101 -15.11 -31.83 -42.55
N THR A 102 -14.16 -30.91 -42.62
CA THR A 102 -13.06 -30.76 -41.67
C THR A 102 -13.20 -29.46 -40.89
N VAL A 103 -12.93 -29.51 -39.58
CA VAL A 103 -12.95 -28.36 -38.66
C VAL A 103 -11.60 -27.67 -38.68
N TYR A 104 -11.63 -26.36 -38.85
CA TYR A 104 -10.49 -25.46 -38.82
C TYR A 104 -10.67 -24.40 -37.73
N VAL A 105 -9.58 -24.00 -37.07
CA VAL A 105 -9.57 -22.99 -36.02
C VAL A 105 -8.49 -21.95 -36.30
N ALA A 106 -8.83 -20.67 -36.16
CA ALA A 106 -7.84 -19.58 -36.25
C ALA A 106 -7.05 -19.43 -34.93
N PRO A 107 -5.77 -19.03 -34.95
CA PRO A 107 -4.90 -18.97 -33.77
C PRO A 107 -5.20 -17.77 -32.86
N GLU A 108 -5.84 -16.73 -33.39
CA GLU A 108 -6.14 -15.52 -32.63
C GLU A 108 -7.54 -15.58 -32.00
N PRO A 109 -7.67 -15.31 -30.68
CA PRO A 109 -8.97 -15.28 -30.03
C PRO A 109 -9.79 -14.06 -30.47
N ARG A 110 -11.11 -14.21 -30.45
CA ARG A 110 -12.06 -13.10 -30.61
C ARG A 110 -12.07 -12.28 -29.33
N ARG A 111 -11.36 -11.16 -29.34
CA ARG A 111 -11.42 -10.16 -28.26
C ARG A 111 -12.28 -8.98 -28.68
N SER A 112 -13.26 -8.64 -27.86
CA SER A 112 -14.13 -7.48 -28.05
C SER A 112 -13.42 -6.16 -27.72
N GLU A 113 -12.37 -6.20 -26.89
CA GLU A 113 -11.64 -5.03 -26.42
C GLU A 113 -10.13 -5.25 -26.25
N PRO A 114 -9.31 -4.17 -26.20
CA PRO A 114 -7.88 -4.28 -25.90
C PRO A 114 -7.62 -4.80 -24.48
N PRO A 115 -6.52 -5.56 -24.23
CA PRO A 115 -6.23 -6.13 -22.91
C PRO A 115 -6.18 -5.12 -21.76
N ALA A 116 -5.66 -3.91 -22.01
CA ALA A 116 -5.63 -2.86 -20.99
C ALA A 116 -7.02 -2.30 -20.65
N ALA A 117 -8.00 -2.38 -21.56
CA ALA A 117 -9.38 -1.99 -21.26
C ALA A 117 -10.05 -3.07 -20.40
N HIS A 118 -9.89 -4.33 -20.78
CA HIS A 118 -10.34 -5.50 -20.01
C HIS A 118 -9.86 -5.44 -18.55
N TRP A 119 -8.54 -5.33 -18.32
CA TRP A 119 -8.01 -5.33 -16.96
C TRP A 119 -8.42 -4.12 -16.11
N ARG A 120 -8.80 -2.99 -16.73
CA ARG A 120 -9.39 -1.86 -16.00
C ARG A 120 -10.78 -2.22 -15.48
N THR A 121 -11.62 -2.80 -16.34
CA THR A 121 -12.96 -3.28 -15.95
C THR A 121 -12.84 -4.35 -14.86
N ARG A 122 -11.93 -5.31 -15.03
CA ARG A 122 -11.71 -6.38 -14.02
C ARG A 122 -11.14 -5.85 -12.71
N LEU A 123 -10.32 -4.79 -12.74
CA LEU A 123 -9.89 -4.12 -11.52
C LEU A 123 -11.10 -3.53 -10.77
N ASP A 124 -11.98 -2.82 -11.48
CA ASP A 124 -13.18 -2.21 -10.88
C ASP A 124 -14.10 -3.31 -10.29
N ASP A 125 -14.37 -4.38 -11.02
CA ASP A 125 -15.14 -5.54 -10.52
C ASP A 125 -14.49 -6.18 -9.29
N GLY A 126 -13.16 -6.30 -9.30
CA GLY A 126 -12.38 -6.87 -8.22
C GLY A 126 -12.46 -6.04 -6.93
N LEU A 127 -12.48 -4.72 -7.06
CA LEU A 127 -12.67 -3.79 -5.95
C LEU A 127 -14.11 -3.88 -5.41
N GLU A 128 -15.11 -3.79 -6.29
CA GLU A 128 -16.54 -3.80 -5.93
C GLU A 128 -16.97 -5.09 -5.23
N GLN A 129 -16.46 -6.24 -5.69
CA GLN A 129 -16.86 -7.55 -5.20
C GLN A 129 -15.83 -8.19 -4.24
N ASN A 130 -14.75 -7.46 -3.91
CA ASN A 130 -13.65 -7.93 -3.05
C ASN A 130 -13.05 -9.27 -3.52
N LEU A 131 -12.72 -9.36 -4.81
CA LEU A 131 -12.27 -10.59 -5.47
C LEU A 131 -10.74 -10.62 -5.61
N ARG A 132 -10.06 -11.17 -4.60
CA ARG A 132 -8.57 -11.17 -4.50
C ARG A 132 -7.84 -11.67 -5.74
N LEU A 133 -8.26 -12.80 -6.31
CA LEU A 133 -7.59 -13.34 -7.50
C LEU A 133 -7.78 -12.45 -8.74
N VAL A 134 -8.95 -11.80 -8.86
CA VAL A 134 -9.24 -10.85 -9.93
C VAL A 134 -8.40 -9.58 -9.75
N LEU A 135 -8.28 -9.06 -8.52
CA LEU A 135 -7.39 -7.94 -8.19
C LEU A 135 -5.93 -8.27 -8.55
N ALA A 136 -5.44 -9.46 -8.17
CA ALA A 136 -4.08 -9.89 -8.47
C ALA A 136 -3.82 -9.96 -9.98
N LYS A 137 -4.73 -10.58 -10.74
CA LYS A 137 -4.63 -10.63 -12.21
C LYS A 137 -4.70 -9.26 -12.85
N SER A 138 -5.56 -8.39 -12.34
CA SER A 138 -5.71 -7.04 -12.86
C SER A 138 -4.45 -6.20 -12.63
N ALA A 139 -3.84 -6.27 -11.44
CA ALA A 139 -2.58 -5.59 -11.16
C ALA A 139 -1.45 -6.06 -12.10
N VAL A 140 -1.29 -7.38 -12.28
CA VAL A 140 -0.30 -7.95 -13.20
C VAL A 140 -0.61 -7.57 -14.65
N GLY A 141 -1.85 -7.79 -15.08
CA GLY A 141 -2.31 -7.57 -16.44
C GLY A 141 -2.26 -6.11 -16.88
N LEU A 142 -2.55 -5.16 -16.00
CA LEU A 142 -2.41 -3.72 -16.28
C LEU A 142 -0.94 -3.35 -16.53
N LEU A 143 -0.04 -3.73 -15.63
CA LEU A 143 1.39 -3.39 -15.75
C LEU A 143 2.04 -4.09 -16.95
N ASP A 144 1.71 -5.35 -17.21
CA ASP A 144 2.20 -6.09 -18.37
C ASP A 144 1.73 -5.48 -19.70
N ASN A 145 0.61 -4.75 -19.69
CA ASN A 145 0.09 -4.02 -20.84
C ASN A 145 0.46 -2.52 -20.83
N GLY A 146 1.47 -2.13 -20.04
CA GLY A 146 2.05 -0.79 -20.04
C GLY A 146 1.15 0.30 -19.44
N VAL A 147 0.17 -0.08 -18.60
CA VAL A 147 -0.62 0.88 -17.83
C VAL A 147 0.24 1.42 -16.69
N ASP A 148 0.26 2.74 -16.55
CA ASP A 148 1.02 3.41 -15.51
C ASP A 148 0.48 3.07 -14.11
N SER A 149 1.38 2.84 -13.16
CA SER A 149 0.98 2.48 -11.79
C SER A 149 0.18 3.59 -11.09
N THR A 150 0.41 4.86 -11.43
CA THR A 150 -0.37 5.99 -10.88
C THR A 150 -1.84 5.92 -11.32
N GLU A 151 -2.13 5.38 -12.50
CA GLU A 151 -3.51 5.15 -12.95
C GLU A 151 -4.19 4.08 -12.07
N VAL A 152 -3.46 3.00 -11.76
CA VAL A 152 -3.95 1.90 -10.92
C VAL A 152 -4.21 2.39 -9.49
N VAL A 153 -3.27 3.16 -8.93
CA VAL A 153 -3.42 3.80 -7.61
C VAL A 153 -4.60 4.76 -7.62
N GLY A 154 -4.75 5.59 -8.65
CA GLY A 154 -5.87 6.52 -8.80
C GLY A 154 -7.24 5.84 -8.80
N ARG A 155 -7.36 4.67 -9.41
CA ARG A 155 -8.59 3.85 -9.36
C ARG A 155 -8.87 3.36 -7.94
N GLY A 156 -7.86 2.82 -7.25
CA GLY A 156 -7.99 2.38 -5.86
C GLY A 156 -8.37 3.53 -4.92
N VAL A 157 -7.70 4.68 -5.03
CA VAL A 157 -8.02 5.89 -4.24
C VAL A 157 -9.45 6.34 -4.47
N ARG A 158 -9.86 6.49 -5.74
CA ARG A 158 -11.22 6.89 -6.09
C ARG A 158 -12.28 5.93 -5.55
N PHE A 159 -12.03 4.63 -5.64
CA PHE A 159 -12.94 3.62 -5.12
C PHE A 159 -13.03 3.73 -3.58
N GLY A 160 -11.90 3.79 -2.88
CA GLY A 160 -11.88 3.80 -1.43
C GLY A 160 -12.55 5.03 -0.81
N VAL A 161 -12.34 6.23 -1.37
CA VAL A 161 -12.94 7.46 -0.81
C VAL A 161 -14.45 7.55 -1.03
N ARG A 162 -15.00 6.82 -2.02
CA ARG A 162 -16.43 6.84 -2.37
C ARG A 162 -17.22 5.69 -1.76
N ASN A 163 -16.61 4.53 -1.55
CA ASN A 163 -17.31 3.30 -1.15
C ASN A 163 -17.24 3.00 0.34
N ARG A 164 -16.87 3.98 1.16
CA ARG A 164 -16.84 3.85 2.62
C ARG A 164 -17.40 5.10 3.30
N ALA A 165 -18.57 4.99 3.94
CA ALA A 165 -19.25 6.13 4.57
C ALA A 165 -18.48 6.78 5.72
N ASP A 166 -17.65 6.00 6.42
CA ASP A 166 -16.77 6.51 7.47
C ASP A 166 -15.50 7.20 6.92
N GLY A 167 -15.31 7.22 5.58
CA GLY A 167 -14.22 7.93 4.93
C GLY A 167 -12.89 7.17 4.93
N TRP A 168 -11.78 7.91 5.00
CA TRP A 168 -10.41 7.40 4.92
C TRP A 168 -10.09 6.37 6.02
N SER A 169 -9.34 5.33 5.70
CA SER A 169 -8.97 4.24 6.62
C SER A 169 -7.65 3.57 6.22
N SER A 170 -7.29 2.49 6.93
CA SER A 170 -6.05 1.74 6.77
C SER A 170 -5.77 1.30 5.32
N GLY A 171 -6.76 0.85 4.56
CA GLY A 171 -6.56 0.34 3.20
C GLY A 171 -6.04 1.40 2.24
N LEU A 172 -6.59 2.62 2.30
CA LEU A 172 -6.08 3.75 1.51
C LEU A 172 -4.68 4.17 1.97
N THR A 173 -4.44 4.18 3.28
CA THR A 173 -3.11 4.44 3.85
C THR A 173 -2.07 3.43 3.36
N ILE A 174 -2.39 2.14 3.33
CA ILE A 174 -1.51 1.07 2.82
C ILE A 174 -1.24 1.25 1.33
N LEU A 175 -2.29 1.49 0.53
CA LEU A 175 -2.15 1.70 -0.91
C LEU A 175 -1.21 2.87 -1.21
N VAL A 176 -1.37 4.00 -0.51
CA VAL A 176 -0.52 5.18 -0.71
C VAL A 176 0.90 4.95 -0.21
N ALA A 177 1.07 4.31 0.96
CA ALA A 177 2.40 4.00 1.50
C ALA A 177 3.21 3.12 0.54
N LEU A 178 2.57 2.10 -0.04
CA LEU A 178 3.16 1.25 -1.07
C LEU A 178 3.39 2.01 -2.38
N ALA A 179 2.43 2.84 -2.81
CA ALA A 179 2.54 3.64 -4.03
C ALA A 179 3.76 4.57 -4.02
N ASN A 180 4.03 5.20 -2.88
CA ASN A 180 5.21 6.05 -2.68
C ASN A 180 6.54 5.30 -2.93
N ARG A 181 6.55 3.97 -2.77
CA ARG A 181 7.76 3.13 -2.86
C ARG A 181 7.85 2.30 -4.12
N LEU A 182 6.86 2.36 -5.01
CA LEU A 182 6.91 1.68 -6.31
C LEU A 182 8.17 1.99 -7.15
N PRO A 183 8.73 3.21 -7.16
CA PRO A 183 9.97 3.49 -7.91
C PRO A 183 11.17 2.67 -7.46
N ASP A 184 11.18 2.20 -6.21
CA ASP A 184 12.30 1.47 -5.61
C ASP A 184 12.20 -0.05 -5.83
N LEU A 185 11.03 -0.53 -6.25
CA LEU A 185 10.73 -1.95 -6.39
C LEU A 185 11.04 -2.44 -7.80
N ASP A 186 11.35 -3.74 -7.92
CA ASP A 186 11.42 -4.41 -9.23
C ASP A 186 10.04 -4.62 -9.85
N ASP A 187 10.00 -5.09 -11.10
CA ASP A 187 8.74 -5.20 -11.85
C ASP A 187 7.72 -6.15 -11.20
N ASP A 188 8.15 -7.25 -10.57
CA ASP A 188 7.26 -8.19 -9.92
C ASP A 188 6.78 -7.65 -8.58
N ASP A 189 7.66 -7.02 -7.80
CA ASP A 189 7.33 -6.40 -6.53
C ASP A 189 6.43 -5.17 -6.68
N ARG A 190 6.55 -4.39 -7.77
CA ARG A 190 5.57 -3.33 -8.09
C ARG A 190 4.16 -3.90 -8.28
N LYS A 191 4.03 -5.03 -8.98
CA LYS A 191 2.73 -5.71 -9.18
C LYS A 191 2.20 -6.24 -7.85
N ARG A 192 3.05 -6.82 -7.00
CA ARG A 192 2.68 -7.27 -5.64
C ARG A 192 2.19 -6.12 -4.78
N ALA A 193 2.90 -5.00 -4.78
CA ALA A 193 2.57 -3.81 -4.00
C ALA A 193 1.20 -3.24 -4.38
N LEU A 194 0.91 -3.11 -5.68
CA LEU A 194 -0.41 -2.69 -6.14
C LEU A 194 -1.50 -3.67 -5.72
N TYR A 195 -1.28 -4.98 -5.90
CA TYR A 195 -2.24 -6.00 -5.47
C TYR A 195 -2.51 -5.96 -3.95
N GLN A 196 -1.46 -5.83 -3.13
CA GLN A 196 -1.56 -5.69 -1.67
C GLN A 196 -2.44 -4.48 -1.32
N GLY A 197 -2.09 -3.28 -1.80
CA GLY A 197 -2.83 -2.06 -1.51
C GLY A 197 -4.29 -2.11 -1.97
N LEU A 198 -4.55 -2.59 -3.19
CA LEU A 198 -5.91 -2.72 -3.73
C LEU A 198 -6.76 -3.73 -2.95
N THR A 199 -6.15 -4.81 -2.45
CA THR A 199 -6.84 -5.82 -1.62
C THR A 199 -7.28 -5.22 -0.29
N GLU A 200 -6.45 -4.37 0.33
CA GLU A 200 -6.82 -3.71 1.59
C GLU A 200 -7.92 -2.67 1.36
N VAL A 201 -7.85 -1.90 0.28
CA VAL A 201 -8.92 -0.96 -0.09
C VAL A 201 -10.25 -1.69 -0.33
N ALA A 202 -10.24 -2.78 -1.10
CA ALA A 202 -11.44 -3.58 -1.34
C ALA A 202 -11.99 -4.20 -0.05
N GLY A 203 -11.09 -4.66 0.84
CA GLY A 203 -11.44 -5.19 2.15
C GLY A 203 -12.13 -4.17 3.05
N ASP A 204 -11.58 -2.96 3.13
CA ASP A 204 -12.13 -1.86 3.95
C ASP A 204 -13.50 -1.37 3.48
N CYS A 205 -13.80 -1.50 2.18
CA CYS A 205 -15.09 -1.08 1.60
C CYS A 205 -16.12 -2.22 1.57
N ALA A 206 -15.70 -3.47 1.78
CA ALA A 206 -16.58 -4.63 1.60
C ALA A 206 -17.71 -4.65 2.64
N GLY A 207 -18.95 -4.45 2.16
CA GLY A 207 -20.14 -4.42 3.00
C GLY A 207 -20.40 -3.06 3.66
N GLU A 208 -19.58 -2.05 3.38
CA GLU A 208 -19.78 -0.69 3.84
C GLU A 208 -20.77 0.07 2.93
N PRO A 209 -21.56 1.01 3.49
CA PRO A 209 -22.33 1.93 2.67
C PRO A 209 -21.42 2.95 1.99
N PRO A 210 -21.79 3.46 0.79
CA PRO A 210 -21.02 4.51 0.14
C PRO A 210 -21.08 5.82 0.94
N LYS A 211 -20.07 6.67 0.74
CA LYS A 211 -20.06 8.04 1.23
C LYS A 211 -20.99 8.90 0.35
N PHE A 212 -21.84 9.70 0.99
CA PHE A 212 -22.65 10.71 0.32
C PHE A 212 -22.07 12.08 0.63
N ASP A 213 -21.71 12.82 -0.40
CA ASP A 213 -20.99 14.07 -0.27
C ASP A 213 -21.90 15.26 -0.01
N GLN A 214 -21.33 16.27 0.64
CA GLN A 214 -21.97 17.56 0.81
C GLN A 214 -21.66 18.49 -0.39
N GLU A 215 -22.52 19.48 -0.64
CA GLU A 215 -22.26 20.47 -1.69
C GLU A 215 -21.46 21.68 -1.15
N ALA A 216 -20.58 22.22 -1.99
CA ALA A 216 -19.94 23.50 -1.74
C ALA A 216 -20.98 24.64 -1.60
N PHE A 217 -20.58 25.74 -0.97
CA PHE A 217 -21.38 26.96 -0.96
C PHE A 217 -21.21 27.73 -2.27
N ASP A 218 -22.25 28.47 -2.68
CA ASP A 218 -22.16 29.42 -3.81
C ASP A 218 -21.17 30.58 -3.54
N ALA A 219 -20.77 30.76 -2.28
CA ALA A 219 -19.91 31.85 -1.81
C ALA A 219 -18.41 31.56 -2.02
N THR A 220 -18.00 31.22 -3.25
CA THR A 220 -16.59 30.91 -3.60
C THR A 220 -15.64 32.11 -3.50
N GLY A 221 -16.16 33.34 -3.40
CA GLY A 221 -15.36 34.54 -3.10
C GLY A 221 -14.97 34.72 -1.63
N THR A 222 -15.13 33.70 -0.79
CA THR A 222 -14.80 33.75 0.64
C THR A 222 -13.28 33.66 0.84
N SER A 223 -12.72 34.51 1.70
CA SER A 223 -11.28 34.50 2.00
C SER A 223 -10.86 33.21 2.72
N PHE A 224 -9.62 32.79 2.51
CA PHE A 224 -9.04 31.61 3.14
C PHE A 224 -9.17 31.65 4.66
N ASP A 225 -8.73 32.74 5.32
CA ASP A 225 -8.83 32.91 6.77
C ASP A 225 -10.25 32.66 7.32
N ARG A 226 -11.27 33.04 6.54
CA ARG A 226 -12.66 32.86 6.94
C ARG A 226 -13.11 31.42 6.78
N LEU A 227 -12.72 30.75 5.70
CA LEU A 227 -12.95 29.32 5.52
C LEU A 227 -12.19 28.50 6.59
N LEU A 228 -10.93 28.85 6.87
CA LEU A 228 -10.14 28.25 7.93
C LEU A 228 -10.83 28.37 9.29
N SER A 229 -11.30 29.57 9.65
CA SER A 229 -12.06 29.79 10.88
C SER A 229 -13.33 28.93 10.93
N TRP A 230 -14.11 28.88 9.85
CA TRP A 230 -15.33 28.07 9.80
C TRP A 230 -15.06 26.58 9.88
N PHE A 231 -14.04 26.08 9.18
CA PHE A 231 -13.69 24.67 9.20
C PHE A 231 -13.34 24.21 10.61
N ARG A 232 -12.46 24.96 11.29
CA ARG A 232 -12.05 24.70 12.68
C ARG A 232 -13.23 24.74 13.64
N GLU A 233 -14.10 25.74 13.53
CA GLU A 233 -15.31 25.83 14.37
C GLU A 233 -16.23 24.62 14.19
N ASN A 234 -16.44 24.15 12.96
CA ASN A 234 -17.26 22.97 12.68
C ASN A 234 -16.63 21.69 13.24
N VAL A 235 -15.31 21.50 13.05
CA VAL A 235 -14.58 20.36 13.63
C VAL A 235 -14.67 20.39 15.16
N GLU A 236 -14.51 21.56 15.79
CA GLU A 236 -14.59 21.69 17.24
C GLU A 236 -15.95 21.28 17.81
N VAL A 237 -17.04 21.67 17.16
CA VAL A 237 -18.40 21.29 17.58
C VAL A 237 -18.85 19.93 17.03
N ARG A 238 -17.93 19.18 16.41
CA ARG A 238 -18.16 17.84 15.82
C ARG A 238 -19.23 17.84 14.71
N ASP A 239 -19.36 18.94 13.96
CA ASP A 239 -20.23 19.06 12.79
C ASP A 239 -19.47 18.70 11.50
N ALA A 240 -19.42 17.40 11.21
CA ALA A 240 -18.73 16.88 10.02
C ALA A 240 -19.38 17.37 8.70
N ASP A 241 -20.70 17.52 8.65
CA ASP A 241 -21.39 18.00 7.45
C ASP A 241 -21.03 19.46 7.16
N GLY A 242 -21.06 20.31 8.18
CA GLY A 242 -20.65 21.71 8.07
C GLY A 242 -19.18 21.86 7.66
N ALA A 243 -18.28 21.07 8.28
CA ALA A 243 -16.86 21.06 7.94
C ALA A 243 -16.61 20.61 6.48
N GLU A 244 -17.31 19.58 6.01
CA GLU A 244 -17.17 19.09 4.62
C GLU A 244 -17.60 20.17 3.61
N ARG A 245 -18.71 20.86 3.88
CA ARG A 245 -19.17 21.97 3.02
C ARG A 245 -18.13 23.08 2.93
N VAL A 246 -17.48 23.43 4.04
CA VAL A 246 -16.42 24.45 4.07
C VAL A 246 -15.22 23.99 3.26
N LEU A 247 -14.75 22.76 3.46
CA LEU A 247 -13.63 22.19 2.71
C LEU A 247 -13.91 22.16 1.20
N ARG A 248 -15.07 21.65 0.79
CA ARG A 248 -15.47 21.63 -0.63
C ARG A 248 -15.61 23.03 -1.22
N THR A 249 -15.98 24.02 -0.40
CA THR A 249 -15.99 25.43 -0.81
C THR A 249 -14.57 25.97 -0.99
N ALA A 250 -13.60 25.55 -0.18
CA ALA A 250 -12.20 25.93 -0.36
C ALA A 250 -11.63 25.38 -1.68
N VAL A 251 -11.90 24.10 -1.99
CA VAL A 251 -11.52 23.51 -3.28
C VAL A 251 -12.19 24.26 -4.44
N ALA A 252 -13.51 24.48 -4.38
CA ALA A 252 -14.25 25.19 -5.43
C ALA A 252 -13.87 26.69 -5.57
N ALA A 253 -13.25 27.28 -4.55
CA ALA A 253 -12.69 28.62 -4.60
C ALA A 253 -11.31 28.69 -5.28
N GLY A 254 -10.71 27.53 -5.57
CA GLY A 254 -9.41 27.42 -6.25
C GLY A 254 -8.20 27.61 -5.33
N TYR A 255 -8.34 27.35 -4.02
CA TYR A 255 -7.19 27.32 -3.11
C TYR A 255 -6.29 26.12 -3.43
N GLY A 256 -4.98 26.32 -3.35
CA GLY A 256 -3.99 25.36 -3.80
C GLY A 256 -3.65 24.30 -2.75
N PRO A 257 -2.73 23.37 -3.09
CA PRO A 257 -2.31 22.29 -2.19
C PRO A 257 -1.79 22.79 -0.83
N GLU A 258 -1.08 23.90 -0.81
CA GLU A 258 -0.53 24.51 0.40
C GLU A 258 -1.65 24.96 1.35
N GLU A 259 -2.59 25.78 0.87
CA GLU A 259 -3.70 26.28 1.70
C GLU A 259 -4.67 25.16 2.11
N LEU A 260 -4.95 24.19 1.23
CA LEU A 260 -5.80 23.05 1.55
C LEU A 260 -5.14 22.12 2.59
N THR A 261 -3.82 21.98 2.54
CA THR A 261 -3.07 21.26 3.58
C THR A 261 -3.12 22.01 4.89
N GLU A 262 -2.87 23.33 4.89
CA GLU A 262 -2.97 24.20 6.07
C GLU A 262 -4.34 24.07 6.76
N LEU A 263 -5.43 24.06 5.98
CA LEU A 263 -6.80 23.91 6.47
C LEU A 263 -6.97 22.65 7.34
N LEU A 264 -6.44 21.52 6.86
CA LEU A 264 -6.57 20.21 7.51
C LEU A 264 -5.62 20.07 8.70
N VAL A 265 -4.35 20.42 8.53
CA VAL A 265 -3.35 20.26 9.60
C VAL A 265 -3.60 21.21 10.77
N THR A 266 -4.17 22.40 10.52
CA THR A 266 -4.56 23.31 11.59
C THR A 266 -5.68 22.72 12.44
N ALA A 267 -6.71 22.13 11.81
CA ALA A 267 -7.78 21.45 12.55
C ALA A 267 -7.26 20.18 13.26
N ALA A 268 -6.36 19.42 12.62
CA ALA A 268 -5.78 18.20 13.20
C ALA A 268 -4.87 18.46 14.40
N THR A 269 -4.39 19.71 14.58
CA THR A 269 -3.48 20.11 15.67
C THR A 269 -4.11 21.09 16.66
N ASP A 270 -5.39 21.44 16.51
CA ASP A 270 -6.12 22.23 17.51
C ASP A 270 -6.29 21.47 18.84
N HIS A 271 -6.31 20.13 18.77
CA HIS A 271 -6.30 19.20 19.92
C HIS A 271 -5.10 18.26 19.85
N ARG A 272 -4.77 17.58 20.96
CA ARG A 272 -3.51 16.85 21.07
C ARG A 272 -3.64 15.44 20.50
N TYR A 273 -2.72 15.08 19.60
CA TYR A 273 -2.47 13.69 19.18
C TYR A 273 -3.74 12.87 18.91
N LEU A 274 -4.59 13.40 18.03
CA LEU A 274 -5.93 12.88 17.72
C LEU A 274 -5.90 11.42 17.25
N ASP A 275 -6.76 10.57 17.83
CA ASP A 275 -6.85 9.13 17.56
C ASP A 275 -5.48 8.43 17.58
N THR A 276 -4.69 8.70 18.62
CA THR A 276 -3.30 8.21 18.76
C THR A 276 -2.40 8.56 17.57
N GLY A 277 -2.64 9.71 16.93
CA GLY A 277 -1.89 10.20 15.78
C GLY A 277 -2.51 9.84 14.42
N HIS A 278 -3.47 8.91 14.35
CA HIS A 278 -4.02 8.44 13.07
C HIS A 278 -4.70 9.53 12.26
N ALA A 279 -5.41 10.46 12.91
CA ALA A 279 -6.12 11.52 12.19
C ALA A 279 -5.14 12.38 11.37
N PHE A 280 -3.97 12.70 11.94
CA PHE A 280 -2.92 13.46 11.24
C PHE A 280 -2.20 12.60 10.20
N ASP A 281 -1.90 11.34 10.52
CA ASP A 281 -1.32 10.39 9.56
C ASP A 281 -2.21 10.27 8.30
N PHE A 282 -3.53 10.21 8.47
CA PHE A 282 -4.47 10.14 7.36
C PHE A 282 -4.48 11.44 6.53
N VAL A 283 -4.37 12.62 7.18
CA VAL A 283 -4.18 13.89 6.45
C VAL A 283 -2.92 13.82 5.59
N ASN A 284 -1.79 13.37 6.14
CA ASN A 284 -0.57 13.22 5.35
C ASN A 284 -0.74 12.21 4.20
N LYS A 285 -1.37 11.06 4.44
CA LYS A 285 -1.55 10.03 3.39
C LYS A 285 -2.52 10.47 2.30
N ALA A 286 -3.55 11.22 2.62
CA ALA A 286 -4.46 11.79 1.63
C ALA A 286 -3.78 12.85 0.76
N THR A 287 -2.94 13.70 1.34
CA THR A 287 -2.16 14.69 0.57
C THR A 287 -1.08 14.02 -0.29
N GLU A 288 -0.39 12.98 0.22
CA GLU A 288 0.50 12.13 -0.60
C GLU A 288 -0.25 11.42 -1.74
N ALA A 289 -1.49 10.99 -1.51
CA ALA A 289 -2.31 10.41 -2.57
C ALA A 289 -2.55 11.41 -3.70
N LEU A 290 -2.88 12.66 -3.37
CA LEU A 290 -3.07 13.73 -4.36
C LEU A 290 -1.76 14.14 -5.05
N ASP A 291 -0.61 14.02 -4.39
CA ASP A 291 0.69 14.20 -5.05
C ASP A 291 0.94 13.12 -6.12
N LEU A 292 0.47 11.89 -5.87
CA LEU A 292 0.59 10.77 -6.82
C LEU A 292 -0.44 10.84 -7.95
N VAL A 293 -1.69 11.19 -7.65
CA VAL A 293 -2.81 11.10 -8.59
C VAL A 293 -3.23 12.45 -9.16
N GLY A 294 -2.66 13.56 -8.69
CA GLY A 294 -2.88 14.92 -9.17
C GLY A 294 -3.91 15.72 -8.35
N TRP A 295 -3.57 16.99 -8.11
CA TRP A 295 -4.40 18.01 -7.44
C TRP A 295 -5.30 18.80 -8.41
N ASP A 296 -5.06 18.74 -9.72
CA ASP A 296 -5.68 19.58 -10.75
C ASP A 296 -7.17 19.26 -11.05
N ASP A 297 -7.73 18.24 -10.38
CA ASP A 297 -9.11 17.79 -10.54
C ASP A 297 -9.90 18.10 -9.26
N ASP A 298 -10.69 19.17 -9.29
CA ASP A 298 -11.44 19.67 -8.13
C ASP A 298 -12.35 18.60 -7.50
N GLU A 299 -12.98 17.74 -8.30
CA GLU A 299 -13.87 16.70 -7.78
C GLU A 299 -13.06 15.65 -7.01
N ARG A 300 -11.94 15.20 -7.58
CA ARG A 300 -11.04 14.24 -6.93
C ARG A 300 -10.39 14.81 -5.67
N THR A 301 -9.88 16.04 -5.75
CA THR A 301 -9.28 16.74 -4.62
C THR A 301 -10.31 16.89 -3.49
N ALA A 302 -11.52 17.33 -3.82
CA ALA A 302 -12.60 17.43 -2.85
C ALA A 302 -12.98 16.08 -2.23
N ASP A 303 -13.13 15.02 -3.02
CA ASP A 303 -13.50 13.69 -2.52
C ASP A 303 -12.44 13.09 -1.59
N VAL A 304 -11.15 13.19 -1.97
CA VAL A 304 -10.04 12.71 -1.16
C VAL A 304 -9.98 13.45 0.18
N LEU A 305 -9.98 14.78 0.17
CA LEU A 305 -9.88 15.53 1.41
C LEU A 305 -11.16 15.41 2.26
N ALA A 306 -12.35 15.38 1.64
CA ALA A 306 -13.62 15.22 2.36
C ALA A 306 -13.73 13.88 3.09
N SER A 307 -13.04 12.84 2.61
CA SER A 307 -12.99 11.54 3.30
C SER A 307 -12.30 11.60 4.67
N LEU A 308 -11.57 12.67 4.99
CA LEU A 308 -10.90 12.86 6.29
C LEU A 308 -11.78 13.56 7.33
N VAL A 309 -12.78 14.34 6.87
CA VAL A 309 -13.50 15.32 7.69
C VAL A 309 -14.20 14.67 8.89
N ARG A 310 -14.83 13.52 8.67
CA ARG A 310 -15.49 12.79 9.74
C ARG A 310 -14.50 12.36 10.81
N GLY A 311 -13.35 11.79 10.41
CA GLY A 311 -12.28 11.40 11.32
C GLY A 311 -11.81 12.57 12.18
N LEU A 312 -11.51 13.72 11.55
CA LEU A 312 -11.11 14.93 12.26
C LEU A 312 -12.19 15.43 13.25
N ALA A 313 -13.46 15.45 12.85
CA ALA A 313 -14.56 15.93 13.68
C ALA A 313 -14.92 14.96 14.83
N THR A 314 -14.65 13.66 14.69
CA THR A 314 -15.05 12.66 15.68
C THR A 314 -13.92 12.11 16.54
N ALA A 315 -12.67 12.45 16.24
CA ALA A 315 -11.49 11.91 16.91
C ALA A 315 -11.54 12.01 18.44
N GLU A 316 -10.93 11.01 19.07
CA GLU A 316 -10.52 11.04 20.48
C GLU A 316 -9.33 11.98 20.65
N ARG A 317 -9.29 12.67 21.78
CA ARG A 317 -8.33 13.73 22.08
C ARG A 317 -7.37 13.26 23.18
N ALA A 318 -6.07 13.26 22.93
CA ALA A 318 -5.12 12.67 23.86
C ALA A 318 -5.04 13.44 25.19
N GLU A 319 -5.31 14.74 25.20
CA GLU A 319 -5.40 15.57 26.39
C GLU A 319 -6.56 15.19 27.34
N GLU A 320 -7.51 14.36 26.90
CA GLU A 320 -8.57 13.82 27.75
C GLU A 320 -8.12 12.53 28.47
N SER A 321 -6.98 11.96 28.08
CA SER A 321 -6.46 10.69 28.59
C SER A 321 -5.67 10.82 29.89
N SER A 322 -5.56 9.72 30.62
CA SER A 322 -4.75 9.69 31.85
C SER A 322 -3.25 9.80 31.59
N SER A 323 -2.74 9.28 30.46
CA SER A 323 -1.29 9.29 30.16
C SER A 323 -0.76 10.70 29.92
N TRP A 324 -1.60 11.59 29.38
CA TRP A 324 -1.27 13.00 29.16
C TRP A 324 -1.53 13.92 30.35
N ARG A 325 -2.35 13.48 31.31
CA ARG A 325 -2.74 14.28 32.49
C ARG A 325 -2.02 13.89 33.77
N GLN A 326 -1.45 12.68 33.86
CA GLN A 326 -0.91 12.12 35.09
C GLN A 326 0.35 11.28 34.84
N PRO A 327 1.35 11.30 35.75
CA PRO A 327 1.41 12.12 36.98
C PRO A 327 1.81 13.59 36.71
N ILE A 328 2.28 13.88 35.50
CA ILE A 328 2.62 15.23 35.02
C ILE A 328 1.53 15.63 34.02
N ASP A 329 1.01 16.84 34.13
CA ASP A 329 -0.02 17.35 33.22
C ASP A 329 0.63 17.92 31.95
N LEU A 330 1.00 17.01 31.04
CA LEU A 330 1.68 17.33 29.77
C LEU A 330 0.78 18.17 28.87
N ALA A 331 -0.54 17.94 28.92
CA ALA A 331 -1.52 18.76 28.20
C ALA A 331 -1.48 20.22 28.65
N ALA A 332 -1.50 20.48 29.98
CA ALA A 332 -1.38 21.84 30.51
C ALA A 332 -0.03 22.49 30.18
N MET A 333 1.06 21.69 30.15
CA MET A 333 2.36 22.19 29.71
C MET A 333 2.31 22.64 28.24
N CYS A 334 1.72 21.84 27.34
CA CYS A 334 1.52 22.21 25.94
C CYS A 334 0.71 23.51 25.80
N ASP A 335 -0.42 23.63 26.50
CA ASP A 335 -1.30 24.81 26.45
C ASP A 335 -0.53 26.09 26.83
N GLU A 336 0.30 26.04 27.89
CA GLU A 336 1.14 27.17 28.32
C GLU A 336 2.14 27.63 27.25
N ARG A 337 2.61 26.70 26.39
CA ARG A 337 3.55 27.02 25.30
C ARG A 337 2.79 27.51 24.07
N PHE A 338 1.66 26.90 23.75
CA PHE A 338 0.84 27.29 22.60
C PHE A 338 0.24 28.70 22.75
N ASP A 339 -0.05 29.14 23.97
CA ASP A 339 -0.43 30.54 24.27
C ASP A 339 0.66 31.57 23.91
N ARG A 340 1.92 31.12 23.77
CA ARG A 340 3.09 31.97 23.45
C ARG A 340 3.73 31.62 22.11
N LEU A 341 3.18 30.66 21.36
CA LEU A 341 3.81 30.12 20.15
C LEU A 341 4.07 31.20 19.10
N ASP A 342 3.08 32.03 18.78
CA ASP A 342 3.24 33.10 17.79
C ASP A 342 4.35 34.09 18.19
N ALA A 343 4.48 34.38 19.49
CA ALA A 343 5.54 35.26 19.99
C ALA A 343 6.92 34.58 19.91
N MET A 344 7.00 33.27 20.18
CA MET A 344 8.24 32.51 20.07
C MET A 344 8.73 32.41 18.62
N VAL A 345 7.82 32.20 17.68
CA VAL A 345 8.12 32.18 16.24
C VAL A 345 8.60 33.57 15.80
N ALA A 346 7.91 34.63 16.23
CA ALA A 346 8.31 36.01 15.95
C ALA A 346 9.71 36.36 16.53
N ASP A 347 10.08 35.83 17.70
CA ASP A 347 11.40 36.03 18.29
C ASP A 347 12.53 35.42 17.42
N GLY A 348 12.25 34.33 16.70
CA GLY A 348 13.19 33.66 15.81
C GLY A 348 13.22 34.19 14.37
N GLU A 349 12.35 35.13 14.01
CA GLU A 349 12.28 35.68 12.65
C GLU A 349 13.61 36.33 12.22
N GLY A 350 14.20 35.80 11.14
CA GLY A 350 15.46 36.31 10.58
C GLY A 350 16.72 35.71 11.22
N GLU A 351 16.57 34.83 12.21
CA GLU A 351 17.66 34.02 12.73
C GLU A 351 17.89 32.78 11.84
N THR A 352 19.02 32.10 12.02
CA THR A 352 19.32 30.84 11.34
C THR A 352 19.67 29.81 12.39
N TRP A 353 18.81 28.82 12.55
CA TRP A 353 19.03 27.75 13.51
C TRP A 353 20.07 26.75 13.01
N THR A 354 20.79 26.16 13.96
CA THR A 354 21.68 25.03 13.70
C THR A 354 21.48 24.05 14.85
N GLU A 355 21.20 22.80 14.53
CA GLU A 355 20.89 21.77 15.52
C GLU A 355 22.04 21.63 16.53
N PRO A 356 21.77 21.83 17.84
CA PRO A 356 22.75 21.54 18.88
C PRO A 356 23.13 20.07 18.90
N ALA A 357 24.41 19.75 19.16
CA ALA A 357 24.90 18.36 19.15
C ALA A 357 24.20 17.44 20.17
N ASP A 358 23.64 18.01 21.24
CA ASP A 358 22.89 17.30 22.28
C ASP A 358 21.36 17.37 22.08
N PHE A 359 20.87 17.91 20.97
CA PHE A 359 19.43 18.16 20.77
C PHE A 359 18.60 16.88 20.81
N THR A 360 19.01 15.85 20.04
CA THR A 360 18.35 14.53 20.09
C THR A 360 18.41 13.90 21.49
N GLU A 361 19.49 14.11 22.26
CA GLU A 361 19.59 13.61 23.63
C GLU A 361 18.57 14.30 24.55
N ARG A 362 18.38 15.62 24.38
CA ARG A 362 17.36 16.40 25.11
C ARG A 362 15.94 15.96 24.75
N LEU A 363 15.67 15.66 23.48
CA LEU A 363 14.37 15.10 23.05
C LEU A 363 14.08 13.70 23.64
N LEU A 364 15.13 12.93 23.93
CA LEU A 364 15.03 11.60 24.54
C LEU A 364 15.08 11.62 26.08
N ALA A 365 15.12 12.80 26.71
CA ALA A 365 15.29 12.95 28.14
C ALA A 365 14.12 12.34 28.96
N ASP A 366 14.42 11.96 30.21
CA ASP A 366 13.44 11.41 31.16
C ASP A 366 12.59 12.49 31.87
N ASP A 367 12.94 13.75 31.67
CA ASP A 367 12.29 14.93 32.24
C ASP A 367 11.61 15.74 31.11
N PRO A 368 10.28 15.94 31.16
CA PRO A 368 9.57 16.58 30.06
C PRO A 368 9.91 18.06 29.92
N GLU A 369 10.28 18.76 31.00
CA GLU A 369 10.73 20.16 30.92
C GLU A 369 11.98 20.28 30.05
N THR A 370 12.92 19.31 30.13
CA THR A 370 14.10 19.29 29.25
C THR A 370 13.71 19.20 27.77
N VAL A 371 12.66 18.45 27.44
CA VAL A 371 12.12 18.31 26.08
C VAL A 371 11.46 19.61 25.63
N PHE A 372 10.58 20.20 26.46
CA PHE A 372 9.92 21.46 26.15
C PHE A 372 10.93 22.61 25.99
N ASP A 373 11.89 22.75 26.91
CA ASP A 373 12.95 23.77 26.84
C ASP A 373 13.76 23.64 25.54
N ALA A 374 14.05 22.42 25.09
CA ALA A 374 14.77 22.20 23.84
C ALA A 374 14.00 22.76 22.63
N LEU A 375 12.73 22.41 22.52
CA LEU A 375 11.87 22.90 21.44
C LEU A 375 11.68 24.42 21.52
N GLU A 376 11.43 24.94 22.72
CA GLU A 376 11.22 26.36 22.94
C GLU A 376 12.45 27.22 22.57
N GLU A 377 13.64 26.79 22.99
CA GLU A 377 14.90 27.44 22.64
C GLU A 377 15.16 27.39 21.14
N ALA A 378 14.86 26.25 20.50
CA ALA A 378 15.06 26.09 19.07
C ALA A 378 14.10 26.97 18.25
N ILE A 379 12.82 27.04 18.61
CA ILE A 379 11.84 27.93 17.96
C ILE A 379 12.30 29.39 18.04
N ARG A 380 12.68 29.86 19.25
CA ARG A 380 13.17 31.25 19.44
C ARG A 380 14.51 31.52 18.75
N ALA A 381 15.27 30.48 18.42
CA ALA A 381 16.50 30.58 17.66
C ALA A 381 16.28 30.46 16.14
N GLY A 382 15.02 30.43 15.67
CA GLY A 382 14.66 30.42 14.26
C GLY A 382 14.58 29.03 13.61
N ALA A 383 14.41 27.96 14.40
CA ALA A 383 14.20 26.62 13.83
C ALA A 383 12.86 26.55 13.10
N SER A 384 12.86 26.12 11.84
CA SER A 384 11.63 25.90 11.10
C SER A 384 10.84 24.69 11.62
N VAL A 385 9.58 24.56 11.21
CA VAL A 385 8.81 23.34 11.49
C VAL A 385 9.50 22.11 10.90
N GLU A 386 10.04 22.21 9.67
CA GLU A 386 10.72 21.09 9.01
C GLU A 386 11.97 20.66 9.81
N ASP A 387 12.78 21.62 10.29
CA ASP A 387 13.96 21.36 11.11
C ASP A 387 13.60 20.57 12.38
N LEU A 388 12.58 21.03 13.11
CA LEU A 388 12.18 20.40 14.36
C LEU A 388 11.47 19.06 14.15
N ALA A 389 10.60 18.98 13.14
CA ALA A 389 9.88 17.74 12.82
C ALA A 389 10.86 16.64 12.40
N SER A 390 11.88 16.97 11.62
CA SER A 390 13.01 16.09 11.28
C SER A 390 13.72 15.57 12.54
N ALA A 391 14.12 16.45 13.46
CA ALA A 391 14.80 16.03 14.69
C ALA A 391 13.91 15.16 15.60
N VAL A 392 12.62 15.51 15.74
CA VAL A 392 11.66 14.73 16.55
C VAL A 392 11.35 13.38 15.91
N SER A 393 11.22 13.31 14.59
CA SER A 393 11.07 12.05 13.84
C SER A 393 12.28 11.13 14.04
N PHE A 394 13.49 11.69 14.07
CA PHE A 394 14.69 10.93 14.39
C PHE A 394 14.74 10.44 15.85
N ALA A 395 14.29 11.27 16.81
CA ALA A 395 14.14 10.84 18.19
C ALA A 395 13.10 9.70 18.33
N ALA A 396 11.99 9.78 17.60
CA ALA A 396 10.95 8.76 17.58
C ALA A 396 11.44 7.44 16.97
N VAL A 397 12.11 7.44 15.81
CA VAL A 397 12.66 6.21 15.23
C VAL A 397 13.75 5.60 16.11
N THR A 398 14.48 6.43 16.87
CA THR A 398 15.43 5.96 17.88
C THR A 398 14.75 5.19 19.01
N ARG A 399 13.53 5.58 19.42
CA ARG A 399 12.72 4.81 20.40
C ARG A 399 12.36 3.42 19.87
N VAL A 400 12.01 3.32 18.59
CA VAL A 400 11.73 2.04 17.91
C VAL A 400 12.98 1.17 17.84
N ALA A 401 14.12 1.75 17.42
CA ALA A 401 15.40 1.04 17.35
C ALA A 401 15.88 0.52 18.72
N ARG A 402 15.52 1.21 19.80
CA ARG A 402 15.86 0.87 21.19
C ARG A 402 14.76 0.11 21.93
N PHE A 403 13.67 -0.26 21.25
CA PHE A 403 12.56 -0.98 21.87
C PHE A 403 13.01 -2.36 22.37
N ALA A 404 12.73 -2.65 23.65
CA ALA A 404 13.12 -3.90 24.28
C ALA A 404 12.08 -5.01 24.03
N THR A 405 12.54 -6.18 23.59
CA THR A 405 11.69 -7.36 23.35
C THR A 405 11.13 -7.99 24.65
N SER A 406 11.42 -7.40 25.81
CA SER A 406 10.81 -7.72 27.09
C SER A 406 9.46 -7.03 27.33
N ASN A 407 9.09 -6.04 26.52
CA ASN A 407 7.77 -5.39 26.55
C ASN A 407 6.68 -6.30 25.98
N GLU A 408 5.42 -5.89 26.09
CA GLU A 408 4.30 -6.60 25.47
C GLU A 408 4.35 -6.43 23.94
N PHE A 409 3.79 -7.38 23.20
CA PHE A 409 3.85 -7.37 21.75
C PHE A 409 3.11 -6.17 21.12
N ALA A 410 1.95 -5.79 21.65
CA ALA A 410 1.19 -4.64 21.16
C ALA A 410 1.87 -3.30 21.46
N ASP A 411 2.81 -3.25 22.43
CA ASP A 411 3.57 -2.02 22.73
C ASP A 411 4.48 -1.58 21.58
N TRP A 412 4.79 -2.48 20.62
CA TRP A 412 5.44 -2.08 19.37
C TRP A 412 4.63 -1.03 18.61
N ASN A 413 3.29 -1.11 18.65
CA ASN A 413 2.44 -0.14 17.98
C ASN A 413 2.53 1.24 18.65
N THR A 414 2.75 1.30 19.97
CA THR A 414 2.88 2.57 20.70
C THR A 414 4.04 3.42 20.18
N VAL A 415 5.26 2.84 20.14
CA VAL A 415 6.44 3.55 19.61
C VAL A 415 6.36 3.79 18.10
N HIS A 416 5.62 2.95 17.39
CA HIS A 416 5.39 3.08 15.97
C HIS A 416 4.45 4.23 15.63
N HIS A 417 3.34 4.39 16.35
CA HIS A 417 2.42 5.52 16.19
C HIS A 417 3.14 6.85 16.37
N THR A 418 3.97 6.97 17.41
CA THR A 418 4.80 8.15 17.63
C THR A 418 5.70 8.44 16.44
N PHE A 419 6.34 7.39 15.91
CA PHE A 419 7.25 7.53 14.77
C PHE A 419 6.53 7.93 13.48
N THR A 420 5.42 7.27 13.13
CA THR A 420 4.69 7.61 11.90
C THR A 420 4.07 8.98 11.96
N PHE A 421 3.51 9.36 13.12
CA PHE A 421 2.99 10.70 13.37
C PHE A 421 4.08 11.77 13.23
N ALA A 422 5.24 11.57 13.86
CA ALA A 422 6.36 12.51 13.74
C ALA A 422 6.82 12.67 12.29
N ASN A 423 6.94 11.56 11.56
CA ASN A 423 7.24 11.58 10.13
C ASN A 423 6.13 12.29 9.33
N ALA A 424 4.85 12.09 9.65
CA ALA A 424 3.74 12.76 8.98
C ALA A 424 3.75 14.29 9.22
N VAL A 425 4.10 14.75 10.42
CA VAL A 425 4.29 16.18 10.70
C VAL A 425 5.41 16.77 9.85
N GLU A 426 6.54 16.07 9.72
CA GLU A 426 7.64 16.49 8.82
C GLU A 426 7.17 16.56 7.36
N ARG A 427 6.42 15.56 6.90
CA ARG A 427 5.82 15.57 5.56
C ARG A 427 4.87 16.73 5.32
N ALA A 428 4.09 17.13 6.32
CA ALA A 428 3.21 18.27 6.23
C ALA A 428 4.00 19.59 6.16
N ALA A 429 5.10 19.69 6.91
CA ALA A 429 5.98 20.86 6.93
C ALA A 429 6.65 21.13 5.57
N GLU A 430 6.86 20.10 4.75
CA GLU A 430 7.35 20.27 3.38
C GLU A 430 6.29 20.85 2.41
N ARG A 431 5.00 20.84 2.80
CA ARG A 431 3.88 21.29 1.94
C ARG A 431 3.31 22.65 2.32
N THR A 432 3.48 23.07 3.56
CA THR A 432 2.95 24.35 4.08
C THR A 432 3.81 24.85 5.24
N ASP A 433 3.94 26.17 5.35
CA ASP A 433 4.62 26.87 6.44
C ASP A 433 3.68 27.21 7.62
N ALA A 434 2.49 26.60 7.66
CA ALA A 434 1.48 26.84 8.68
C ALA A 434 2.05 26.75 10.10
N THR A 435 1.96 27.86 10.86
CA THR A 435 2.43 27.95 12.25
C THR A 435 1.82 26.88 13.16
N ALA A 436 0.61 26.42 12.83
CA ALA A 436 -0.07 25.34 13.56
C ALA A 436 0.75 24.04 13.63
N LEU A 437 1.63 23.76 12.66
CA LEU A 437 2.43 22.54 12.64
C LEU A 437 3.47 22.45 13.77
N TYR A 438 3.90 23.57 14.37
CA TYR A 438 4.71 23.52 15.59
C TYR A 438 3.99 22.79 16.72
N ARG A 439 2.66 22.80 16.76
CA ARG A 439 1.88 22.01 17.72
C ARG A 439 2.03 20.51 17.46
N GLY A 440 2.01 20.09 16.19
CA GLY A 440 2.28 18.71 15.80
C GLY A 440 3.69 18.26 16.20
N VAL A 441 4.70 19.12 16.05
CA VAL A 441 6.08 18.85 16.50
C VAL A 441 6.12 18.63 18.02
N VAL A 442 5.47 19.50 18.79
CA VAL A 442 5.39 19.39 20.25
C VAL A 442 4.65 18.11 20.66
N ASP A 443 3.51 17.82 20.04
CA ASP A 443 2.74 16.60 20.30
C ASP A 443 3.56 15.33 20.03
N ALA A 444 4.32 15.31 18.93
CA ALA A 444 5.22 14.21 18.60
C ALA A 444 6.31 14.05 19.67
N ALA A 445 6.94 15.15 20.10
CA ALA A 445 7.98 15.12 21.12
C ALA A 445 7.45 14.67 22.49
N VAL A 446 6.23 15.06 22.85
CA VAL A 446 5.56 14.58 24.07
C VAL A 446 5.35 13.07 24.01
N ASN A 447 4.97 12.51 22.86
CA ASN A 447 4.87 11.07 22.71
C ASN A 447 6.24 10.37 22.75
N VAL A 448 7.29 10.96 22.16
CA VAL A 448 8.68 10.47 22.30
C VAL A 448 9.10 10.40 23.77
N TYR A 449 8.68 11.37 24.58
CA TYR A 449 8.85 11.36 26.02
C TYR A 449 8.02 10.25 26.70
N LEU A 450 6.75 10.09 26.36
CA LEU A 450 5.88 9.04 26.93
C LEU A 450 6.41 7.64 26.64
N ASP A 451 6.99 7.43 25.46
CA ASP A 451 7.57 6.15 25.01
C ASP A 451 8.82 5.73 25.78
N ARG A 452 9.44 6.62 26.56
CA ARG A 452 10.70 6.34 27.27
C ARG A 452 10.67 5.08 28.14
N PHE A 453 9.51 4.75 28.71
CA PHE A 453 9.34 3.58 29.55
C PHE A 453 9.51 2.26 28.79
N LEU A 454 9.25 2.27 27.48
CA LEU A 454 9.44 1.11 26.59
C LEU A 454 10.92 0.90 26.22
N ASN A 455 11.81 1.77 26.68
CA ASN A 455 13.25 1.69 26.53
C ASN A 455 13.98 1.68 27.89
N THR A 456 13.43 1.03 28.92
CA THR A 456 14.06 0.97 30.25
C THR A 456 14.42 -0.48 30.66
N PRO A 457 15.70 -0.91 30.56
CA PRO A 457 16.79 -0.22 29.86
C PRO A 457 16.61 -0.27 28.33
N PRO A 458 17.28 0.61 27.56
CA PRO A 458 17.16 0.61 26.11
C PRO A 458 17.80 -0.64 25.53
N ALA A 459 17.18 -1.22 24.50
CA ALA A 459 17.80 -2.29 23.72
C ALA A 459 19.08 -1.77 23.05
N PRO A 460 20.15 -2.58 22.97
CA PRO A 460 21.37 -2.17 22.30
C PRO A 460 21.11 -1.99 20.80
N THR A 461 21.60 -0.90 20.23
CA THR A 461 21.58 -0.70 18.77
C THR A 461 22.89 -1.22 18.19
N PRO A 462 22.86 -2.21 17.28
CA PRO A 462 24.08 -2.77 16.70
C PRO A 462 24.81 -1.73 15.83
N THR A 463 26.13 -1.69 15.93
CA THR A 463 26.99 -0.84 15.08
C THR A 463 27.36 -1.49 13.76
N GLY A 464 27.28 -2.83 13.71
CA GLY A 464 27.70 -3.66 12.58
C GLY A 464 29.20 -4.04 12.63
N ASP A 465 29.56 -5.10 11.93
CA ASP A 465 30.92 -5.53 11.63
C ASP A 465 31.35 -5.04 10.24
N PRO A 466 32.37 -4.16 10.13
CA PRO A 466 32.85 -3.67 8.82
C PRO A 466 33.54 -4.75 7.97
N ASP A 467 33.94 -5.87 8.57
CA ASP A 467 34.54 -7.01 7.87
C ASP A 467 33.49 -8.06 7.44
N ALA A 468 32.20 -7.81 7.69
CA ALA A 468 31.11 -8.68 7.24
C ALA A 468 30.99 -8.75 5.71
N ASP A 469 30.35 -9.81 5.21
CA ASP A 469 29.99 -9.93 3.80
C ASP A 469 28.55 -9.43 3.58
N PRO A 470 28.30 -8.39 2.76
CA PRO A 470 26.96 -7.85 2.54
C PRO A 470 25.93 -8.87 2.04
N GLU A 471 26.34 -9.83 1.20
CA GLU A 471 25.41 -10.86 0.71
C GLU A 471 25.01 -11.84 1.82
N THR A 472 25.96 -12.22 2.66
CA THR A 472 25.71 -13.03 3.85
C THR A 472 24.76 -12.30 4.81
N ALA A 473 24.96 -10.98 5.02
CA ALA A 473 24.08 -10.17 5.86
C ALA A 473 22.63 -10.10 5.32
N LEU A 474 22.44 -9.95 3.99
CA LEU A 474 21.10 -10.00 3.39
C LEU A 474 20.44 -11.38 3.55
N GLU A 475 21.20 -12.46 3.41
CA GLU A 475 20.67 -13.81 3.63
C GLU A 475 20.27 -14.02 5.09
N GLU A 476 21.07 -13.54 6.05
CA GLU A 476 20.73 -13.58 7.48
C GLU A 476 19.49 -12.76 7.82
N LEU A 477 19.33 -11.58 7.21
CA LEU A 477 18.11 -10.78 7.34
C LEU A 477 16.88 -11.55 6.85
N ARG A 478 16.98 -12.19 5.67
CA ARG A 478 15.90 -13.03 5.13
C ARG A 478 15.56 -14.18 6.06
N LEU A 479 16.57 -14.90 6.56
CA LEU A 479 16.39 -16.01 7.50
C LEU A 479 15.74 -15.56 8.82
N ALA A 480 16.05 -14.35 9.29
CA ALA A 480 15.42 -13.78 10.47
C ALA A 480 13.91 -13.58 10.25
N PHE A 481 13.48 -13.14 9.06
CA PHE A 481 12.05 -12.99 8.75
C PHE A 481 11.29 -14.31 8.57
N GLU A 482 11.99 -15.43 8.33
CA GLU A 482 11.38 -16.76 8.26
C GLU A 482 11.10 -17.38 9.65
N GLN A 483 11.54 -16.74 10.75
CA GLN A 483 11.42 -17.28 12.10
C GLN A 483 10.91 -16.23 13.10
N GLN A 484 9.90 -16.60 13.90
CA GLN A 484 9.35 -15.69 14.91
C GLN A 484 10.38 -15.32 15.97
N GLY A 485 10.40 -14.03 16.35
CA GLY A 485 11.20 -13.53 17.46
C GLY A 485 12.67 -13.21 17.15
N GLN A 486 13.08 -13.23 15.88
CA GLN A 486 14.46 -12.92 15.46
C GLN A 486 14.73 -11.40 15.33
N VAL A 487 14.21 -10.59 16.25
CA VAL A 487 14.30 -9.12 16.23
C VAL A 487 15.76 -8.64 16.25
N GLU A 488 16.56 -9.19 17.16
CA GLU A 488 17.97 -8.79 17.31
C GLU A 488 18.85 -9.30 16.15
N GLN A 489 18.50 -10.46 15.58
CA GLN A 489 19.20 -10.98 14.40
C GLN A 489 18.95 -10.08 13.19
N ALA A 490 17.69 -9.71 12.92
CA ALA A 490 17.36 -8.78 11.85
C ALA A 490 18.06 -7.42 12.02
N ALA A 491 18.11 -6.89 13.25
CA ALA A 491 18.83 -5.66 13.56
C ALA A 491 20.33 -5.78 13.25
N SER A 492 20.95 -6.91 13.61
CA SER A 492 22.38 -7.13 13.43
C SER A 492 22.73 -7.29 11.95
N ALA A 493 21.94 -8.06 11.21
CA ALA A 493 22.08 -8.23 9.77
C ALA A 493 22.01 -6.89 9.00
N VAL A 494 21.06 -6.02 9.35
CA VAL A 494 21.00 -4.66 8.77
C VAL A 494 22.25 -3.85 9.10
N ALA A 495 22.69 -3.90 10.36
CA ALA A 495 23.86 -3.14 10.79
C ALA A 495 25.15 -3.63 10.11
N ASP A 496 25.34 -4.94 9.99
CA ASP A 496 26.48 -5.57 9.32
C ASP A 496 26.49 -5.23 7.82
N PHE A 497 25.32 -5.31 7.16
CA PHE A 497 25.19 -4.94 5.75
C PHE A 497 25.66 -3.51 5.49
N LEU A 498 25.21 -2.54 6.31
CA LEU A 498 25.57 -1.13 6.16
C LEU A 498 27.00 -0.83 6.60
N ALA A 499 27.53 -1.54 7.61
CA ALA A 499 28.90 -1.37 8.08
C ALA A 499 29.93 -1.88 7.05
N ALA A 500 29.57 -2.91 6.29
CA ALA A 500 30.37 -3.49 5.20
C ALA A 500 30.20 -2.75 3.86
N ASP A 501 29.86 -1.46 3.89
CA ASP A 501 29.63 -0.59 2.71
C ASP A 501 28.57 -1.14 1.71
N GLY A 502 27.60 -1.92 2.20
CA GLY A 502 26.47 -2.39 1.41
C GLY A 502 25.58 -1.23 0.94
N ASP A 503 25.09 -1.32 -0.29
CA ASP A 503 24.22 -0.31 -0.91
C ASP A 503 22.85 -0.20 -0.18
N PRO A 504 22.53 0.92 0.48
CA PRO A 504 21.27 1.11 1.18
C PRO A 504 20.02 0.87 0.32
N GLU A 505 20.09 1.16 -0.99
CA GLU A 505 18.96 0.92 -1.90
C GLU A 505 18.65 -0.57 -2.01
N ARG A 506 19.68 -1.42 -2.07
CA ARG A 506 19.50 -2.89 -2.08
C ARG A 506 18.89 -3.39 -0.78
N LEU A 507 19.27 -2.80 0.35
CA LEU A 507 18.70 -3.15 1.64
C LEU A 507 17.22 -2.73 1.74
N LYS A 508 16.88 -1.50 1.32
CA LYS A 508 15.48 -1.03 1.28
C LYS A 508 14.63 -1.90 0.36
N ALA A 509 15.15 -2.33 -0.78
CA ALA A 509 14.48 -3.27 -1.67
C ALA A 509 14.29 -4.65 -1.01
N ALA A 510 15.30 -5.18 -0.31
CA ALA A 510 15.18 -6.45 0.41
C ALA A 510 14.14 -6.40 1.55
N LEU A 511 14.08 -5.30 2.29
CA LEU A 511 13.02 -5.04 3.27
C LEU A 511 11.65 -4.94 2.58
N GLY A 512 11.55 -4.20 1.47
CA GLY A 512 10.33 -4.08 0.69
C GLY A 512 9.81 -5.44 0.18
N ASN A 513 10.69 -6.29 -0.34
CA ASN A 513 10.34 -7.64 -0.76
C ASN A 513 9.82 -8.49 0.41
N ALA A 514 10.51 -8.46 1.56
CA ALA A 514 10.08 -9.16 2.77
C ALA A 514 8.71 -8.67 3.26
N LEU A 515 8.42 -7.38 3.14
CA LEU A 515 7.11 -6.79 3.46
C LEU A 515 6.01 -7.32 2.52
N LEU A 516 6.28 -7.39 1.22
CA LEU A 516 5.30 -7.70 0.18
C LEU A 516 4.90 -9.18 0.13
N VAL A 517 5.71 -10.08 0.67
CA VAL A 517 5.35 -11.51 0.76
C VAL A 517 4.49 -11.83 1.99
N GLU A 518 4.40 -10.92 2.95
CA GLU A 518 3.70 -11.11 4.21
C GLU A 518 2.24 -10.60 4.18
N ASP A 519 1.37 -11.28 4.92
CA ASP A 519 0.02 -10.82 5.27
C ASP A 519 0.09 -9.90 6.49
N THR A 520 0.85 -8.80 6.40
CA THR A 520 1.15 -7.94 7.55
C THR A 520 0.02 -6.96 7.91
N ASN A 521 0.15 -6.32 9.07
CA ASN A 521 -0.72 -5.25 9.57
C ASN A 521 -0.39 -3.90 8.89
N PHE A 522 -1.37 -3.01 8.78
CA PHE A 522 -1.23 -1.66 8.23
C PHE A 522 -0.02 -0.89 8.78
N HIS A 523 0.25 -1.02 10.08
CA HIS A 523 1.35 -0.33 10.75
C HIS A 523 2.72 -0.67 10.13
N THR A 524 2.95 -1.93 9.77
CA THR A 524 4.24 -2.38 9.21
C THR A 524 4.56 -1.70 7.88
N PHE A 525 3.54 -1.42 7.06
CA PHE A 525 3.72 -0.66 5.81
C PHE A 525 4.18 0.77 6.09
N GLN A 526 3.53 1.45 7.05
CA GLN A 526 3.92 2.80 7.44
C GLN A 526 5.32 2.82 8.08
N ALA A 527 5.65 1.80 8.90
CA ALA A 527 6.95 1.69 9.56
C ALA A 527 8.08 1.62 8.52
N TYR A 528 7.92 0.72 7.54
CA TYR A 528 8.87 0.55 6.45
C TYR A 528 9.03 1.84 5.62
N GLU A 529 7.92 2.44 5.18
CA GLU A 529 7.95 3.64 4.35
C GLU A 529 8.60 4.83 5.09
N ALA A 530 8.16 5.09 6.33
CA ALA A 530 8.70 6.18 7.15
C ALA A 530 10.19 5.98 7.42
N ALA A 531 10.61 4.75 7.76
CA ALA A 531 12.02 4.46 8.01
C ALA A 531 12.90 4.63 6.76
N CYS A 532 12.43 4.19 5.58
CA CYS A 532 13.14 4.41 4.32
C CYS A 532 13.29 5.90 4.02
N ARG A 533 12.19 6.65 4.15
CA ARG A 533 12.18 8.10 3.90
C ARG A 533 13.11 8.85 4.87
N GLN A 534 13.08 8.50 6.15
CA GLN A 534 14.00 9.08 7.13
C GLN A 534 15.45 8.70 6.84
N ALA A 535 15.72 7.46 6.42
CA ALA A 535 17.07 7.03 6.03
C ALA A 535 17.61 7.85 4.84
N ASP A 536 16.76 8.18 3.87
CA ASP A 536 17.13 8.95 2.66
C ASP A 536 17.44 10.41 2.96
N ARG A 537 16.84 10.99 4.00
CA ARG A 537 17.04 12.38 4.41
C ARG A 537 18.29 12.61 5.26
N ARG A 538 18.88 11.54 5.81
CA ARG A 538 20.01 11.64 6.76
C ARG A 538 21.32 11.53 6.01
N ASP A 539 22.24 12.47 6.26
CA ASP A 539 23.61 12.39 5.75
C ASP A 539 24.51 11.48 6.61
N ASP A 540 24.26 11.42 7.91
CA ASP A 540 25.02 10.61 8.85
C ASP A 540 24.69 9.11 8.71
N ASN A 541 25.74 8.29 8.54
CA ASN A 541 25.58 6.85 8.33
C ASN A 541 25.04 6.12 9.58
N ALA A 542 25.31 6.61 10.79
CA ALA A 542 24.80 6.00 12.02
C ALA A 542 23.31 6.31 12.21
N GLU A 543 22.87 7.52 11.85
CA GLU A 543 21.46 7.89 11.83
C GLU A 543 20.69 7.07 10.79
N ARG A 544 21.22 7.00 9.55
CA ARG A 544 20.64 6.17 8.48
C ARG A 544 20.50 4.71 8.90
N ARG A 545 21.54 4.14 9.53
CA ARG A 545 21.49 2.78 10.09
C ARG A 545 20.42 2.65 11.15
N THR A 546 20.26 3.64 12.05
CA THR A 546 19.24 3.62 13.10
C THR A 546 17.83 3.52 12.51
N CYS A 547 17.54 4.29 11.45
CA CYS A 547 16.25 4.22 10.76
C CYS A 547 15.97 2.82 10.17
N LEU A 548 16.92 2.24 9.44
CA LEU A 548 16.73 0.94 8.79
C LEU A 548 16.74 -0.23 9.78
N VAL A 549 17.51 -0.12 10.88
CA VAL A 549 17.45 -1.07 12.01
C VAL A 549 16.06 -1.04 12.66
N ALA A 550 15.47 0.14 12.87
CA ALA A 550 14.12 0.26 13.43
C ALA A 550 13.08 -0.47 12.56
N ALA A 551 13.12 -0.29 11.23
CA ALA A 551 12.24 -1.00 10.32
C ALA A 551 12.40 -2.52 10.43
N ALA A 552 13.64 -3.02 10.33
CA ALA A 552 13.91 -4.45 10.39
C ALA A 552 13.48 -5.08 11.72
N ARG A 553 13.71 -4.37 12.84
CA ARG A 553 13.26 -4.80 14.17
C ARG A 553 11.74 -4.90 14.24
N TYR A 554 11.03 -3.85 13.79
CA TYR A 554 9.57 -3.82 13.79
C TYR A 554 8.99 -4.94 12.92
N MET A 555 9.54 -5.14 11.72
CA MET A 555 9.14 -6.23 10.81
C MET A 555 9.39 -7.61 11.42
N ALA A 556 10.60 -7.86 11.93
CA ALA A 556 10.96 -9.14 12.54
C ALA A 556 10.17 -9.47 13.81
N ALA A 557 9.67 -8.46 14.53
CA ALA A 557 8.75 -8.69 15.64
C ALA A 557 7.44 -9.32 15.15
N HIS A 558 6.95 -8.92 13.98
CA HIS A 558 5.65 -9.31 13.43
C HIS A 558 5.70 -10.50 12.46
N TYR A 559 6.90 -10.95 12.05
CA TYR A 559 7.10 -11.98 11.04
C TYR A 559 7.51 -13.33 11.62
N PRO A 560 7.29 -14.43 10.87
CA PRO A 560 6.49 -14.53 9.65
C PRO A 560 4.97 -14.55 9.91
N THR A 561 4.20 -14.29 8.86
CA THR A 561 2.73 -14.38 8.83
C THR A 561 2.26 -15.54 7.91
N ARG A 562 0.97 -15.57 7.53
CA ARG A 562 0.38 -16.68 6.76
C ARG A 562 0.69 -16.67 5.26
N ARG A 563 1.14 -15.54 4.69
CA ARG A 563 1.49 -15.35 3.26
C ARG A 563 0.42 -15.84 2.27
N SER A 564 -0.86 -15.72 2.63
CA SER A 564 -1.99 -16.14 1.78
C SER A 564 -2.18 -15.22 0.57
N ARG A 565 -1.82 -13.93 0.70
CA ARG A 565 -1.82 -12.98 -0.42
C ARG A 565 -0.74 -13.34 -1.45
N GLU A 566 0.48 -13.65 -1.02
CA GLU A 566 1.56 -14.07 -1.93
C GLU A 566 1.19 -15.34 -2.71
N GLN A 567 0.55 -16.32 -2.06
CA GLN A 567 0.04 -17.50 -2.78
C GLN A 567 -0.93 -17.11 -3.90
N THR A 568 -1.85 -16.19 -3.63
CA THR A 568 -2.84 -15.71 -4.62
C THR A 568 -2.15 -14.94 -5.75
N PHE A 569 -1.20 -14.07 -5.42
CA PHE A 569 -0.42 -13.31 -6.40
C PHE A 569 0.39 -14.24 -7.31
N SER A 570 1.11 -15.21 -6.74
CA SER A 570 1.88 -16.20 -7.48
C SER A 570 0.99 -16.99 -8.45
N ILE A 571 -0.20 -17.41 -8.02
CA ILE A 571 -1.18 -18.06 -8.90
C ILE A 571 -1.55 -17.13 -10.07
N ALA A 572 -1.90 -15.87 -9.81
CA ALA A 572 -2.27 -14.91 -10.85
C ALA A 572 -1.13 -14.68 -11.87
N ALA A 573 0.08 -14.42 -11.39
CA ALA A 573 1.25 -14.15 -12.24
C ALA A 573 1.60 -15.36 -13.13
N ARG A 574 1.55 -16.58 -12.57
CA ARG A 574 1.80 -17.83 -13.31
C ARG A 574 0.74 -18.08 -14.38
N LEU A 575 -0.53 -17.84 -14.06
CA LEU A 575 -1.64 -17.99 -15.03
C LEU A 575 -1.46 -17.07 -16.24
N LEU A 576 -1.09 -15.81 -16.02
CA LEU A 576 -0.91 -14.83 -17.09
C LEU A 576 0.33 -15.09 -17.96
N ARG A 577 1.35 -15.77 -17.43
CA ARG A 577 2.48 -16.30 -18.21
C ARG A 577 2.15 -17.60 -18.97
N GLY A 578 0.94 -18.13 -18.82
CA GLY A 578 0.56 -19.40 -19.43
C GLY A 578 1.21 -20.62 -18.77
N GLU A 579 1.62 -20.54 -17.50
CA GLU A 579 2.10 -21.70 -16.74
C GLU A 579 0.92 -22.57 -16.28
N ARG A 580 1.18 -23.84 -15.97
CA ARG A 580 0.17 -24.70 -15.32
C ARG A 580 0.15 -24.42 -13.83
N VAL A 581 -1.05 -24.34 -13.26
CA VAL A 581 -1.25 -24.20 -11.80
C VAL A 581 -1.78 -25.51 -11.19
N ASP A 582 -2.34 -26.38 -12.03
CA ASP A 582 -2.77 -27.73 -11.71
C ASP A 582 -1.59 -28.72 -11.81
N GLY A 583 -0.97 -29.04 -10.67
CA GLY A 583 0.09 -30.04 -10.57
C GLY A 583 1.25 -29.62 -9.67
N ALA A 584 1.91 -30.60 -9.03
CA ALA A 584 3.08 -30.35 -8.21
C ALA A 584 4.30 -30.07 -9.10
N ASP A 585 4.54 -28.80 -9.41
CA ASP A 585 5.88 -28.34 -9.80
C ASP A 585 6.72 -28.25 -8.51
N GLY A 586 7.13 -29.42 -8.01
CA GLY A 586 8.29 -29.52 -7.14
C GLY A 586 9.51 -29.08 -7.93
N GLY A 587 10.26 -28.13 -7.39
CA GLY A 587 11.38 -27.47 -8.06
C GLY A 587 12.28 -28.41 -8.86
N THR A 588 12.70 -27.93 -10.03
CA THR A 588 13.75 -28.55 -10.83
C THR A 588 15.04 -28.60 -10.03
N ALA A 589 15.30 -29.76 -9.42
CA ALA A 589 16.62 -30.14 -8.91
C ALA A 589 17.15 -31.32 -9.76
N ALA A 590 18.20 -31.01 -10.52
CA ALA A 590 19.31 -31.85 -10.95
C ALA A 590 19.03 -33.18 -11.70
N ASP A 591 19.48 -33.19 -12.95
CA ASP A 591 20.17 -34.27 -13.67
C ASP A 591 20.21 -35.69 -13.05
N GLY A 592 19.67 -36.63 -13.84
CA GLY A 592 20.37 -37.85 -14.23
C GLY A 592 20.86 -38.80 -13.13
N ALA A 593 20.04 -39.80 -12.80
CA ALA A 593 20.55 -41.10 -12.40
C ALA A 593 19.61 -42.22 -12.83
N SER A 594 20.12 -43.07 -13.71
CA SER A 594 19.51 -44.32 -14.15
C SER A 594 19.19 -45.23 -12.97
N VAL A 595 17.98 -45.78 -12.97
CA VAL A 595 17.58 -46.91 -12.12
C VAL A 595 18.38 -48.13 -12.55
N ALA A 596 19.30 -48.60 -11.70
CA ALA A 596 19.89 -49.92 -11.79
C ALA A 596 19.13 -50.86 -10.84
N GLU A 597 18.56 -51.90 -11.43
CA GLU A 597 18.03 -53.07 -10.76
C GLU A 597 19.10 -53.73 -9.88
N THR A 598 18.71 -54.16 -8.68
CA THR A 598 19.32 -55.33 -8.04
C THR A 598 18.25 -56.13 -7.32
N ASP A 599 17.81 -57.21 -7.98
CA ASP A 599 17.52 -58.49 -7.31
C ASP A 599 18.84 -59.04 -6.74
N GLY A 600 18.83 -59.49 -5.47
CA GLY A 600 19.96 -60.16 -4.83
C GLY A 600 19.99 -60.03 -3.33
#